data_AF-A0A9P3LMJ1-F1
#
_entry.id   AF-A0A9P3LMJ1-F1
#
_cell.length_a   1.000
_cell.length_b   1.000
_cell.length_c   1.000
_cell.angle_alpha   90.00
_cell.angle_beta   90.00
_cell.angle_gamma   90.00
#
_symmetry.space_group_name_H-M   'P 1'
#
loop_
_entity.id
_entity.type
_entity.pdbx_description
1 polymer ?
#
loop_
_entity_poly.entity_id
_entity_poly.type
_entity_poly.pdbx_seq_one_letter_code
_entity_poly.pdbx_strand_id
1 'polypeptide(L)'
;MSEESAPFLNPPVARWRAHARDWNRRPMLVKQFMLFSAAAVITLPLLYMLSSRGDAALSIPEPYGGSHVQPFPPETVPEGEPAYLPSITAYPPYAGGDEHGSVATVLPPHIEDLSRPDRPGAPLETATRPQDVPAAAPSQPVTFALIMWSEHSASEGAILLKSIMMYTSVPVDVYILCDEEAQTYVERRLALVQRPRHPLRVFFYRMAWQAMLDRIEREGSISTVHAAGVPGLMKLFIHELLPAHVERAIFVDTDAFFVSDPALLWRQFDAFNATTAIMLPSHPEMFAPQWFDANKICSCVMLLDLARFRALRLMDSSAYRAAGLPALAPAAFRELFGAPEADTGRYAGAALGDQSFWWAIIRGRPELFMHLHYDWEVSSCLLDMYATGLTGSDAATIEDELAAQLHTWATPHQGEAIMPKLVHFNCLEGARYHEWAGWDDPTNSLAVRWAPAVRYHAGYKWLWLNQGQKGGAAVTTETVFDVRFADELHA
;
A
#
# COMPACT_ATOMS: atom_id res chain seq x y z
N MET A 1 3.56 -26.29 23.51
CA MET A 1 2.25 -26.05 24.18
C MET A 1 1.20 -26.05 23.08
N SER A 2 0.15 -26.86 23.22
CA SER A 2 -0.86 -27.12 22.18
C SER A 2 -1.82 -25.94 21.99
N GLU A 3 -2.20 -25.69 20.73
CA GLU A 3 -3.03 -24.59 20.20
C GLU A 3 -4.48 -24.50 20.73
N GLU A 4 -4.91 -25.33 21.67
CA GLU A 4 -6.33 -25.48 22.02
C GLU A 4 -6.86 -24.55 23.12
N SER A 5 -6.09 -23.57 23.63
CA SER A 5 -6.51 -22.79 24.82
C SER A 5 -6.65 -21.28 24.64
N ALA A 6 -6.88 -20.75 23.43
CA ALA A 6 -7.15 -19.32 23.22
C ALA A 6 -8.61 -19.07 22.73
N PRO A 7 -9.59 -18.85 23.63
CA PRO A 7 -11.00 -18.71 23.25
C PRO A 7 -11.38 -17.35 22.63
N PHE A 8 -10.40 -16.49 22.30
CA PHE A 8 -10.66 -15.09 21.88
C PHE A 8 -10.27 -14.75 20.43
N LEU A 9 -9.84 -15.72 19.62
CA LEU A 9 -9.39 -15.50 18.23
C LEU A 9 -10.50 -15.60 17.16
N ASN A 10 -11.77 -15.67 17.54
CA ASN A 10 -12.88 -15.59 16.58
C ASN A 10 -13.51 -14.19 16.64
N PRO A 11 -13.13 -13.24 15.78
CA PRO A 11 -13.92 -12.01 15.62
C PRO A 11 -15.35 -12.41 15.21
N PRO A 12 -16.38 -11.66 15.65
CA PRO A 12 -17.75 -11.97 15.29
C PRO A 12 -17.86 -12.03 13.77
N VAL A 13 -18.24 -13.19 13.25
CA VAL A 13 -18.49 -13.42 11.83
C VAL A 13 -19.41 -12.30 11.35
N ALA A 14 -18.93 -11.47 10.43
CA ALA A 14 -19.72 -10.37 9.87
C ALA A 14 -21.12 -10.91 9.51
N ARG A 15 -22.19 -10.28 10.00
CA ARG A 15 -23.56 -10.82 9.90
C ARG A 15 -23.94 -11.27 8.48
N TRP A 16 -23.42 -10.59 7.46
CA TRP A 16 -23.61 -10.96 6.06
C TRP A 16 -22.95 -12.31 5.69
N ARG A 17 -21.78 -12.65 6.25
CA ARG A 17 -21.10 -13.95 6.04
C ARG A 17 -21.87 -15.11 6.70
N ALA A 18 -22.47 -14.87 7.87
CA ALA A 18 -23.36 -15.84 8.53
C ALA A 18 -24.62 -16.09 7.68
N HIS A 19 -25.23 -15.04 7.15
CA HIS A 19 -26.37 -15.14 6.25
C HIS A 19 -26.03 -15.82 4.92
N ALA A 20 -24.82 -15.60 4.36
CA ALA A 20 -24.37 -16.26 3.14
C ALA A 20 -24.16 -17.77 3.32
N ARG A 21 -23.63 -18.20 4.48
CA ARG A 21 -23.50 -19.63 4.82
C ARG A 21 -24.87 -20.28 5.02
N ASP A 22 -25.78 -19.62 5.72
CA ASP A 22 -27.15 -20.11 5.89
C ASP A 22 -27.92 -20.16 4.57
N TRP A 23 -27.70 -19.18 3.68
CA TRP A 23 -28.22 -19.20 2.32
C TRP A 23 -27.73 -20.42 1.56
N ASN A 24 -26.42 -20.69 1.59
CA ASN A 24 -25.82 -21.81 0.87
C ASN A 24 -26.30 -23.18 1.36
N ARG A 25 -26.70 -23.30 2.62
CA ARG A 25 -27.28 -24.53 3.20
C ARG A 25 -28.75 -24.78 2.84
N ARG A 26 -29.46 -23.82 2.25
CA ARG A 26 -30.86 -24.03 1.86
C ARG A 26 -30.96 -25.01 0.68
N PRO A 27 -31.99 -25.90 0.67
CA PRO A 27 -32.28 -26.74 -0.48
C PRO A 27 -32.42 -25.92 -1.76
N MET A 28 -31.97 -26.45 -2.90
CA MET A 28 -32.00 -25.76 -4.20
C MET A 28 -33.41 -25.25 -4.55
N LEU A 29 -34.45 -26.03 -4.24
CA LEU A 29 -35.86 -25.66 -4.42
C LEU A 29 -36.25 -24.36 -3.67
N VAL A 30 -35.73 -24.17 -2.46
CA VAL A 30 -36.01 -22.95 -1.66
C VAL A 30 -35.32 -21.73 -2.28
N LYS A 31 -34.09 -21.90 -2.75
CA LYS A 31 -33.34 -20.83 -3.43
C LYS A 31 -34.03 -20.41 -4.73
N GLN A 32 -34.48 -21.38 -5.53
CA GLN A 32 -35.23 -21.15 -6.76
C GLN A 32 -36.55 -20.43 -6.48
N PHE A 33 -37.33 -20.90 -5.50
CA PHE A 33 -38.59 -20.24 -5.12
C PHE A 33 -38.40 -18.78 -4.70
N MET A 34 -37.36 -18.48 -3.90
CA MET A 34 -37.06 -17.11 -3.50
C MET A 34 -36.62 -16.24 -4.68
N LEU A 35 -35.83 -16.77 -5.61
CA LEU A 35 -35.42 -16.05 -6.82
C LEU A 35 -36.63 -15.73 -7.72
N PHE A 36 -37.52 -16.70 -7.94
CA PHE A 36 -38.76 -16.49 -8.69
C PHE A 36 -39.68 -15.47 -7.99
N SER A 37 -39.77 -15.51 -6.66
CA SER A 37 -40.58 -14.56 -5.90
C SER A 37 -40.03 -13.14 -6.03
N ALA A 38 -38.71 -12.95 -5.91
CA ALA A 38 -38.07 -11.65 -6.08
C ALA A 38 -38.25 -11.12 -7.51
N ALA A 39 -38.07 -11.98 -8.53
CA ALA A 39 -38.31 -11.63 -9.92
C ALA A 39 -39.77 -11.24 -10.16
N ALA A 40 -40.74 -11.96 -9.58
CA ALA A 40 -42.17 -11.64 -9.70
C ALA A 40 -42.53 -10.28 -9.07
N VAL A 41 -41.96 -9.96 -7.90
CA VAL A 41 -42.17 -8.67 -7.22
C VAL A 41 -41.68 -7.50 -8.06
N ILE A 42 -40.62 -7.67 -8.84
CA ILE A 42 -40.08 -6.61 -9.73
C ILE A 42 -40.84 -6.56 -11.06
N THR A 43 -41.11 -7.73 -11.66
CA THR A 43 -41.64 -7.80 -13.03
C THR A 43 -43.15 -7.57 -13.12
N LEU A 44 -43.94 -8.02 -12.14
CA LEU A 44 -45.39 -7.86 -12.17
C LEU A 44 -45.84 -6.39 -12.12
N PRO A 45 -45.28 -5.49 -11.28
CA PRO A 45 -45.60 -4.07 -11.32
C PRO A 45 -45.21 -3.40 -12.64
N LEU A 46 -44.06 -3.79 -13.21
CA LEU A 46 -43.60 -3.28 -14.51
C LEU A 46 -44.53 -3.69 -15.65
N LEU A 47 -44.95 -4.96 -15.67
CA LEU A 47 -45.94 -5.45 -16.63
C LEU A 47 -47.30 -4.78 -16.44
N TYR A 48 -47.72 -4.54 -15.19
CA TYR A 48 -48.95 -3.80 -14.88
C TYR A 48 -48.88 -2.33 -15.34
N MET A 49 -47.74 -1.66 -15.16
CA MET A 49 -47.53 -0.31 -15.67
C MET A 49 -47.51 -0.26 -17.21
N LEU A 50 -46.97 -1.28 -17.87
CA LEU A 50 -46.98 -1.39 -19.32
C LEU A 50 -48.39 -1.70 -19.86
N SER A 51 -49.17 -2.53 -19.17
CA SER A 51 -50.55 -2.83 -19.58
C SER A 51 -51.52 -1.68 -19.32
N SER A 52 -51.31 -0.91 -18.25
CA SER A 52 -52.14 0.26 -17.92
C SER A 52 -51.87 1.48 -18.82
N ARG A 53 -50.79 1.47 -19.62
CA ARG A 53 -50.53 2.47 -20.66
C ARG A 53 -51.30 2.23 -21.96
N GLY A 54 -52.03 1.12 -22.10
CA GLY A 54 -52.73 0.75 -23.34
C GLY A 54 -53.96 1.60 -23.72
N ASP A 55 -54.55 2.35 -22.78
CA ASP A 55 -55.83 3.06 -23.02
C ASP A 55 -55.71 4.59 -23.08
N ALA A 56 -54.50 5.15 -22.97
CA ALA A 56 -54.29 6.58 -23.20
C ALA A 56 -54.16 6.85 -24.70
N ALA A 57 -55.30 7.03 -25.37
CA ALA A 57 -55.36 7.50 -26.75
C ALA A 57 -54.57 8.83 -26.88
N LEU A 58 -53.40 8.76 -27.50
CA LEU A 58 -52.60 9.90 -27.91
C LEU A 58 -53.40 10.71 -28.95
N SER A 59 -54.04 11.79 -28.50
CA SER A 59 -54.54 12.83 -29.38
C SER A 59 -53.35 13.56 -30.01
N ILE A 60 -53.08 13.23 -31.26
CA ILE A 60 -52.09 13.90 -32.10
C ILE A 60 -52.61 15.33 -32.36
N PRO A 61 -51.87 16.39 -32.01
CA PRO A 61 -52.23 17.76 -32.40
C PRO A 61 -52.07 17.92 -33.91
N GLU A 62 -53.07 18.55 -34.55
CA GLU A 62 -53.06 18.87 -35.98
C GLU A 62 -51.81 19.66 -36.42
N PRO A 63 -51.33 19.45 -37.67
CA PRO A 63 -50.21 20.18 -38.21
C PRO A 63 -50.60 21.63 -38.55
N TYR A 64 -49.92 22.58 -37.92
CA TYR A 64 -50.01 24.00 -38.25
C TYR A 64 -49.53 24.26 -39.69
N GLY A 65 -50.39 24.96 -40.44
CA GLY A 65 -50.26 25.25 -41.86
C GLY A 65 -49.03 26.07 -42.25
N GLY A 66 -48.65 25.90 -43.51
CA GLY A 66 -47.48 26.48 -44.15
C GLY A 66 -47.42 28.00 -44.15
N SER A 67 -46.18 28.49 -44.07
CA SER A 67 -45.82 29.84 -44.49
C SER A 67 -44.68 29.74 -45.50
N HIS A 68 -44.92 30.40 -46.64
CA HIS A 68 -44.01 30.58 -47.75
C HIS A 68 -42.67 31.20 -47.28
N VAL A 69 -41.55 30.58 -47.64
CA VAL A 69 -40.23 31.22 -47.62
C VAL A 69 -39.88 31.62 -49.05
N GLN A 70 -39.79 32.93 -49.29
CA GLN A 70 -39.23 33.49 -50.51
C GLN A 70 -37.69 33.38 -50.52
N PRO A 71 -37.05 33.22 -51.69
CA PRO A 71 -35.59 33.22 -51.79
C PRO A 71 -35.05 34.66 -51.78
N PHE A 72 -34.10 34.95 -50.90
CA PHE A 72 -33.27 36.16 -50.96
C PHE A 72 -32.11 35.99 -51.96
N PRO A 73 -31.68 37.06 -52.65
CA PRO A 73 -30.58 37.04 -53.62
C PRO A 73 -29.20 37.04 -52.95
N PRO A 74 -28.12 36.73 -53.69
CA PRO A 74 -26.77 36.62 -53.13
C PRO A 74 -26.20 38.02 -52.87
N GLU A 75 -25.82 38.29 -51.62
CA GLU A 75 -25.13 39.52 -51.23
C GLU A 75 -23.64 39.23 -50.96
N THR A 76 -22.82 40.09 -51.55
CA THR A 76 -21.37 40.09 -51.60
C THR A 76 -20.72 40.29 -50.22
N VAL A 77 -19.71 39.50 -49.91
CA VAL A 77 -18.85 39.61 -48.73
C VAL A 77 -17.77 40.69 -48.95
N PRO A 78 -17.58 41.65 -48.03
CA PRO A 78 -16.32 42.35 -47.87
C PRO A 78 -15.51 41.77 -46.71
N GLU A 79 -14.21 41.60 -46.96
CA GLU A 79 -13.17 41.22 -46.01
C GLU A 79 -12.96 42.29 -44.93
N GLY A 80 -12.73 41.86 -43.68
CA GLY A 80 -12.09 42.69 -42.66
C GLY A 80 -12.54 42.42 -41.22
N GLU A 81 -11.60 41.94 -40.40
CA GLU A 81 -11.54 42.01 -38.93
C GLU A 81 -12.16 40.89 -38.05
N PRO A 82 -11.60 40.68 -36.83
CA PRO A 82 -11.20 39.36 -36.34
C PRO A 82 -12.22 38.65 -35.44
N ALA A 83 -12.04 37.33 -35.38
CA ALA A 83 -12.88 36.38 -34.67
C ALA A 83 -13.01 36.65 -33.17
N TYR A 84 -14.24 36.92 -32.73
CA TYR A 84 -14.69 36.87 -31.35
C TYR A 84 -15.36 35.50 -31.12
N LEU A 85 -14.82 34.69 -30.21
CA LEU A 85 -15.38 33.40 -29.80
C LEU A 85 -16.67 33.61 -28.98
N PRO A 86 -17.81 32.97 -29.30
CA PRO A 86 -18.95 32.95 -28.40
C PRO A 86 -18.85 31.76 -27.43
N SER A 87 -18.93 32.12 -26.16
CA SER A 87 -19.32 31.32 -25.01
C SER A 87 -20.49 30.37 -25.30
N ILE A 88 -20.32 29.08 -25.01
CA ILE A 88 -21.39 28.09 -25.00
C ILE A 88 -22.14 28.19 -23.66
N THR A 89 -23.38 28.67 -23.70
CA THR A 89 -24.34 28.62 -22.60
C THR A 89 -25.42 27.57 -22.87
N ALA A 90 -25.77 26.88 -21.78
CA ALA A 90 -27.09 26.37 -21.40
C ALA A 90 -27.66 25.12 -22.10
N TYR A 91 -27.63 24.00 -21.37
CA TYR A 91 -28.65 22.96 -21.42
C TYR A 91 -29.86 23.34 -20.54
N PRO A 92 -31.09 22.89 -20.88
CA PRO A 92 -32.34 23.32 -20.23
C PRO A 92 -32.61 22.58 -18.91
N PRO A 93 -33.52 23.11 -18.05
CA PRO A 93 -33.69 22.66 -16.68
C PRO A 93 -34.68 21.49 -16.57
N TYR A 94 -34.35 20.51 -15.73
CA TYR A 94 -35.30 19.55 -15.20
C TYR A 94 -35.93 20.12 -13.91
N ALA A 95 -37.26 20.24 -13.93
CA ALA A 95 -38.07 20.56 -12.77
C ALA A 95 -38.46 19.26 -12.04
N GLY A 96 -38.34 19.28 -10.71
CA GLY A 96 -38.78 18.20 -9.82
C GLY A 96 -38.17 18.39 -8.44
N GLY A 97 -38.90 19.06 -7.56
CA GLY A 97 -38.45 19.38 -6.21
C GLY A 97 -38.47 18.20 -5.26
N ASP A 98 -37.64 18.28 -4.23
CA ASP A 98 -37.99 17.91 -2.86
C ASP A 98 -37.03 18.60 -1.89
N GLU A 99 -37.60 19.14 -0.83
CA GLU A 99 -36.98 19.98 0.19
C GLU A 99 -36.06 19.16 1.10
N HIS A 100 -34.75 19.41 1.05
CA HIS A 100 -33.85 19.13 2.17
C HIS A 100 -32.82 20.25 2.34
N GLY A 101 -32.73 20.74 3.58
CA GLY A 101 -31.99 21.93 3.97
C GLY A 101 -30.49 21.86 3.65
N SER A 102 -29.92 23.02 3.33
CA SER A 102 -28.53 23.16 2.91
C SER A 102 -27.57 22.76 4.03
N VAL A 103 -26.83 21.68 3.83
CA VAL A 103 -25.58 21.41 4.55
C VAL A 103 -24.47 22.08 3.77
N ALA A 104 -23.80 23.06 4.40
CA ALA A 104 -22.65 23.74 3.82
C ALA A 104 -21.57 22.70 3.48
N THR A 105 -21.26 22.57 2.20
CA THR A 105 -20.17 21.72 1.69
C THR A 105 -18.86 22.36 2.10
N VAL A 106 -18.29 21.94 3.23
CA VAL A 106 -16.91 22.27 3.59
C VAL A 106 -16.01 21.40 2.71
N LEU A 107 -15.47 22.00 1.65
CA LEU A 107 -14.37 21.41 0.89
C LEU A 107 -13.16 21.25 1.84
N PRO A 108 -12.56 20.06 1.95
CA PRO A 108 -11.29 19.92 2.65
C PRO A 108 -10.20 20.71 1.89
N PRO A 109 -9.20 21.27 2.60
CA PRO A 109 -8.14 22.04 1.96
C PRO A 109 -7.34 21.16 1.01
N HIS A 110 -7.19 21.61 -0.23
CA HIS A 110 -6.22 21.10 -1.20
C HIS A 110 -4.83 21.10 -0.54
N ILE A 111 -4.23 19.92 -0.40
CA ILE A 111 -2.79 19.81 -0.18
C ILE A 111 -2.16 20.07 -1.55
N GLU A 112 -1.56 21.25 -1.73
CA GLU A 112 -0.76 21.56 -2.92
C GLU A 112 0.44 20.61 -2.99
N ASP A 113 0.54 19.93 -4.13
CA ASP A 113 1.63 19.03 -4.49
C ASP A 113 2.92 19.83 -4.69
N LEU A 114 3.89 19.63 -3.79
CA LEU A 114 5.18 20.33 -3.77
C LEU A 114 6.29 19.58 -4.51
N SER A 115 5.96 18.66 -5.42
CA SER A 115 6.91 17.68 -5.97
C SER A 115 7.42 17.97 -7.39
N ARG A 116 7.66 19.24 -7.79
CA ARG A 116 8.21 19.52 -9.13
C ARG A 116 9.26 20.64 -9.17
N PRO A 117 10.54 20.33 -9.44
CA PRO A 117 11.47 21.30 -9.99
C PRO A 117 11.51 21.17 -11.52
N ASP A 118 10.91 22.13 -12.22
CA ASP A 118 11.12 22.33 -13.66
C ASP A 118 12.57 22.77 -13.92
N ARG A 119 13.26 22.07 -14.84
CA ARG A 119 14.49 22.57 -15.47
C ARG A 119 14.40 22.40 -16.99
N PRO A 120 14.42 23.49 -17.78
CA PRO A 120 14.47 23.39 -19.23
C PRO A 120 15.86 22.96 -19.73
N GLY A 121 15.85 22.12 -20.77
CA GLY A 121 17.02 21.43 -21.31
C GLY A 121 18.08 22.31 -21.97
N ALA A 122 19.33 21.89 -21.80
CA ALA A 122 20.49 22.36 -22.57
C ALA A 122 20.80 21.38 -23.72
N PRO A 123 21.43 21.85 -24.83
CA PRO A 123 21.54 21.10 -26.07
C PRO A 123 22.57 19.97 -26.04
N LEU A 124 22.32 18.95 -26.86
CA LEU A 124 23.18 17.80 -27.13
C LEU A 124 24.56 18.24 -27.69
N GLU A 125 25.62 18.12 -26.89
CA GLU A 125 27.00 18.21 -27.37
C GLU A 125 27.57 16.83 -27.73
N THR A 126 28.40 16.87 -28.76
CA THR A 126 28.78 15.78 -29.65
C THR A 126 29.82 14.85 -29.01
N ALA A 127 29.64 13.54 -29.19
CA ALA A 127 30.46 12.50 -28.60
C ALA A 127 31.94 12.54 -29.05
N THR A 128 32.83 12.85 -28.10
CA THR A 128 34.26 12.52 -28.17
C THR A 128 34.54 11.14 -27.55
N ARG A 129 35.48 10.43 -28.18
CA ARG A 129 36.04 9.09 -27.87
C ARG A 129 36.26 8.84 -26.35
N PRO A 130 36.14 7.58 -25.87
CA PRO A 130 36.22 7.26 -24.45
C PRO A 130 37.66 7.44 -23.95
N GLN A 131 37.87 8.48 -23.16
CA GLN A 131 38.97 8.54 -22.22
C GLN A 131 38.60 7.68 -21.00
N ASP A 132 39.61 7.01 -20.45
CA ASP A 132 39.55 6.18 -19.26
C ASP A 132 38.65 6.81 -18.19
N VAL A 133 37.42 6.27 -18.09
CA VAL A 133 36.49 6.65 -17.04
C VAL A 133 37.10 6.13 -15.74
N PRO A 134 37.44 7.00 -14.76
CA PRO A 134 37.89 6.54 -13.47
C PRO A 134 36.85 5.57 -12.92
N ALA A 135 37.30 4.40 -12.44
CA ALA A 135 36.44 3.36 -11.90
C ALA A 135 35.37 4.02 -11.01
N ALA A 136 34.11 3.93 -11.45
CA ALA A 136 33.01 4.61 -10.81
C ALA A 136 33.06 4.30 -9.32
N ALA A 137 32.97 5.34 -8.48
CA ALA A 137 32.88 5.16 -7.04
C ALA A 137 31.82 4.08 -6.76
N PRO A 138 32.08 3.12 -5.87
CA PRO A 138 31.14 2.03 -5.63
C PRO A 138 29.78 2.65 -5.25
N SER A 139 28.76 2.32 -6.03
CA SER A 139 27.38 2.77 -5.80
C SER A 139 26.98 2.40 -4.38
N GLN A 140 26.41 3.36 -3.63
CA GLN A 140 25.92 3.09 -2.28
C GLN A 140 24.92 1.92 -2.29
N PRO A 141 25.00 1.00 -1.31
CA PRO A 141 24.07 -0.12 -1.24
C PRO A 141 22.66 0.37 -0.92
N VAL A 142 21.64 -0.32 -1.46
CA VAL A 142 20.28 -0.20 -0.95
C VAL A 142 20.19 -0.95 0.37
N THR A 143 19.69 -0.30 1.42
CA THR A 143 19.55 -0.92 2.73
C THR A 143 18.11 -1.29 3.03
N PHE A 144 17.88 -2.56 3.39
CA PHE A 144 16.60 -3.07 3.86
C PHE A 144 16.65 -3.40 5.36
N ALA A 145 15.57 -3.11 6.07
CA ALA A 145 15.29 -3.63 7.40
C ALA A 145 14.03 -4.51 7.30
N LEU A 146 14.16 -5.80 7.59
CA LEU A 146 13.09 -6.78 7.48
C LEU A 146 12.86 -7.45 8.83
N ILE A 147 11.64 -7.93 9.05
CA ILE A 147 11.27 -8.69 10.24
C ILE A 147 10.75 -10.04 9.75
N MET A 148 11.44 -11.12 10.11
CA MET A 148 11.07 -12.49 9.75
C MET A 148 11.05 -13.33 11.02
N TRP A 149 9.87 -13.61 11.54
CA TRP A 149 9.71 -14.40 12.77
C TRP A 149 8.98 -15.70 12.45
N SER A 150 9.59 -16.85 12.78
CA SER A 150 9.25 -18.21 12.35
C SER A 150 9.64 -18.58 10.91
N GLU A 151 9.70 -19.89 10.64
CA GLU A 151 9.88 -20.44 9.29
C GLU A 151 8.78 -19.94 8.31
N HIS A 152 7.55 -19.74 8.78
CA HIS A 152 6.44 -19.33 7.93
C HIS A 152 6.69 -17.95 7.31
N SER A 153 6.98 -16.95 8.15
CA SER A 153 7.30 -15.59 7.71
C SER A 153 8.58 -15.56 6.88
N ALA A 154 9.59 -16.35 7.25
CA ALA A 154 10.82 -16.47 6.47
C ALA A 154 10.60 -17.09 5.08
N SER A 155 9.64 -17.99 4.92
CA SER A 155 9.26 -18.57 3.63
C SER A 155 8.71 -17.52 2.67
N GLU A 156 7.93 -16.56 3.17
CA GLU A 156 7.43 -15.43 2.38
C GLU A 156 8.55 -14.40 2.13
N GLY A 157 9.27 -14.02 3.18
CA GLY A 157 10.40 -13.09 3.12
C GLY A 157 11.55 -13.58 2.23
N ALA A 158 11.70 -14.89 2.05
CA ALA A 158 12.62 -15.47 1.09
C ALA A 158 12.23 -15.12 -0.36
N ILE A 159 10.93 -15.05 -0.69
CA ILE A 159 10.48 -14.63 -2.03
C ILE A 159 10.76 -13.14 -2.23
N LEU A 160 10.52 -12.31 -1.20
CA LEU A 160 10.92 -10.90 -1.21
C LEU A 160 12.42 -10.75 -1.48
N LEU A 161 13.27 -11.42 -0.68
CA LEU A 161 14.73 -11.37 -0.83
C LEU A 161 15.19 -11.86 -2.22
N LYS A 162 14.57 -12.92 -2.73
CA LYS A 162 14.82 -13.41 -4.08
C LYS A 162 14.47 -12.36 -5.14
N SER A 163 13.31 -11.70 -5.04
CA SER A 163 12.93 -10.64 -5.99
C SER A 163 13.89 -9.45 -5.95
N ILE A 164 14.36 -9.05 -4.76
CA ILE A 164 15.41 -8.02 -4.60
C ILE A 164 16.66 -8.42 -5.39
N MET A 165 17.13 -9.66 -5.26
CA MET A 165 18.29 -10.17 -5.99
C MET A 165 18.07 -10.30 -7.49
N MET A 166 16.83 -10.58 -7.93
CA MET A 166 16.47 -10.69 -9.34
C MET A 166 16.57 -9.35 -10.06
N TYR A 167 16.19 -8.26 -9.39
CA TYR A 167 15.99 -6.96 -10.05
C TYR A 167 17.00 -5.88 -9.68
N THR A 168 17.74 -6.01 -8.56
CA THR A 168 18.68 -4.97 -8.14
C THR A 168 19.74 -4.67 -9.20
N SER A 169 20.01 -3.38 -9.42
CA SER A 169 21.12 -2.89 -10.24
C SER A 169 22.35 -2.47 -9.41
N VAL A 170 22.27 -2.55 -8.09
CA VAL A 170 23.28 -2.07 -7.14
C VAL A 170 23.50 -3.06 -5.99
N PRO A 171 24.58 -2.92 -5.19
CA PRO A 171 24.76 -3.70 -3.97
C PRO A 171 23.57 -3.54 -3.00
N VAL A 172 23.33 -4.55 -2.17
CA VAL A 172 22.23 -4.55 -1.20
C VAL A 172 22.70 -5.01 0.17
N ASP A 173 22.26 -4.28 1.20
CA ASP A 173 22.38 -4.68 2.59
C ASP A 173 21.01 -5.01 3.16
N VAL A 174 20.88 -6.12 3.88
CA VAL A 174 19.62 -6.57 4.46
C VAL A 174 19.82 -6.89 5.92
N TYR A 175 19.13 -6.16 6.79
CA TYR A 175 19.10 -6.37 8.24
C TYR A 175 17.80 -7.11 8.56
N ILE A 176 17.88 -8.36 9.03
CA ILE A 176 16.73 -9.21 9.29
C ILE A 176 16.62 -9.46 10.79
N LEU A 177 15.60 -8.91 11.44
CA LEU A 177 15.23 -9.29 12.81
C LEU A 177 14.54 -10.65 12.76
N CYS A 178 15.09 -11.65 13.44
CA CYS A 178 14.58 -13.01 13.30
C CYS A 178 14.83 -13.94 14.49
N ASP A 179 14.12 -15.06 14.48
CA ASP A 179 14.40 -16.23 15.32
C ASP A 179 15.28 -17.25 14.58
N GLU A 180 15.46 -18.44 15.17
CA GLU A 180 16.36 -19.47 14.65
C GLU A 180 15.85 -20.16 13.41
N GLU A 181 14.54 -20.42 13.41
CA GLU A 181 13.89 -21.10 12.32
C GLU A 181 13.92 -20.22 11.08
N ALA A 182 13.62 -18.93 11.24
CA ALA A 182 13.69 -17.97 10.15
C ALA A 182 15.12 -17.81 9.59
N GLN A 183 16.13 -17.62 10.44
CA GLN A 183 17.52 -17.55 10.00
C GLN A 183 17.93 -18.81 9.23
N THR A 184 17.70 -19.98 9.83
CA THR A 184 18.05 -21.28 9.24
C THR A 184 17.40 -21.47 7.87
N TYR A 185 16.14 -21.07 7.73
CA TYR A 185 15.43 -21.15 6.46
C TYR A 185 16.07 -20.28 5.39
N VAL A 186 16.33 -19.00 5.69
CA VAL A 186 16.92 -18.03 4.74
C VAL A 186 18.36 -18.40 4.38
N GLU A 187 19.19 -18.79 5.34
CA GLU A 187 20.59 -19.18 5.11
C GLU A 187 20.71 -20.36 4.14
N ARG A 188 19.85 -21.38 4.27
CA ARG A 188 19.83 -22.52 3.34
C ARG A 188 19.57 -22.10 1.90
N ARG A 189 18.79 -21.04 1.68
CA ARG A 189 18.54 -20.49 0.35
C ARG A 189 19.70 -19.64 -0.16
N LEU A 190 20.23 -18.76 0.69
CA LEU A 190 21.39 -17.93 0.37
C LEU A 190 22.64 -18.75 0.05
N ALA A 191 22.84 -19.89 0.71
CA ALA A 191 23.94 -20.82 0.43
C ALA A 191 23.94 -21.37 -1.01
N LEU A 192 22.79 -21.32 -1.70
CA LEU A 192 22.68 -21.71 -3.11
C LEU A 192 23.19 -20.61 -4.06
N VAL A 193 23.41 -19.39 -3.58
CA VAL A 193 23.83 -18.24 -4.39
C VAL A 193 25.27 -17.84 -4.07
N GLN A 194 26.20 -18.32 -4.87
CA GLN A 194 27.64 -18.08 -4.73
C GLN A 194 28.14 -16.91 -5.57
N ARG A 195 27.43 -16.58 -6.66
CA ARG A 195 27.83 -15.57 -7.65
C ARG A 195 26.63 -14.68 -8.01
N PRO A 196 26.08 -13.91 -7.06
CA PRO A 196 24.99 -12.99 -7.36
C PRO A 196 25.45 -11.94 -8.39
N ARG A 197 24.50 -11.27 -9.06
CA ARG A 197 24.79 -10.19 -10.00
C ARG A 197 25.46 -8.99 -9.31
N HIS A 198 24.99 -8.67 -8.11
CA HIS A 198 25.49 -7.58 -7.25
C HIS A 198 25.76 -8.11 -5.84
N PRO A 199 26.67 -7.49 -5.07
CA PRO A 199 26.96 -7.90 -3.70
C PRO A 199 25.70 -7.85 -2.82
N LEU A 200 25.51 -8.88 -2.01
CA LEU A 200 24.43 -8.95 -1.03
C LEU A 200 25.04 -9.23 0.34
N ARG A 201 24.80 -8.33 1.29
CA ARG A 201 25.18 -8.54 2.70
C ARG A 201 23.91 -8.71 3.52
N VAL A 202 23.83 -9.80 4.27
CA VAL A 202 22.68 -10.11 5.13
C VAL A 202 23.14 -10.20 6.57
N PHE A 203 22.52 -9.41 7.44
CA PHE A 203 22.77 -9.42 8.87
C PHE A 203 21.55 -9.98 9.59
N PHE A 204 21.69 -11.13 10.24
CA PHE A 204 20.65 -11.76 11.04
C PHE A 204 20.72 -11.25 12.48
N TYR A 205 19.75 -10.45 12.88
CA TYR A 205 19.60 -9.90 14.23
C TYR A 205 18.80 -10.89 15.05
N ARG A 206 19.52 -11.76 15.77
CA ARG A 206 18.93 -12.81 16.59
C ARG A 206 18.53 -12.26 17.93
N MET A 207 17.22 -12.13 18.10
CA MET A 207 16.61 -11.56 19.29
C MET A 207 15.84 -12.60 20.07
N ALA A 208 15.81 -12.46 21.39
CA ALA A 208 14.90 -13.23 22.23
C ALA A 208 13.51 -12.58 22.23
N TRP A 209 12.46 -13.39 22.25
CA TRP A 209 11.08 -12.90 22.39
C TRP A 209 10.92 -11.99 23.63
N GLN A 210 11.54 -12.39 24.75
CA GLN A 210 11.50 -11.62 25.98
C GLN A 210 12.11 -10.22 25.83
N ALA A 211 13.19 -10.06 25.05
CA ALA A 211 13.79 -8.75 24.84
C ALA A 211 12.84 -7.78 24.12
N MET A 212 12.03 -8.27 23.18
CA MET A 212 11.00 -7.47 22.52
C MET A 212 9.87 -7.09 23.49
N LEU A 213 9.45 -8.02 24.34
CA LEU A 213 8.46 -7.75 25.40
C LEU A 213 8.96 -6.71 26.40
N ASP A 214 10.20 -6.85 26.85
CA ASP A 214 10.82 -5.93 27.80
C ASP A 214 10.91 -4.52 27.22
N ARG A 215 11.23 -4.39 25.92
CA ARG A 215 11.25 -3.08 25.26
C ARG A 215 9.86 -2.45 25.18
N ILE A 216 8.84 -3.23 24.84
CA ILE A 216 7.44 -2.79 24.81
C ILE A 216 7.01 -2.34 26.21
N GLU A 217 7.37 -3.09 27.24
CA GLU A 217 7.03 -2.75 28.63
C GLU A 217 7.74 -1.49 29.11
N ARG A 218 8.99 -1.25 28.69
CA ARG A 218 9.68 0.02 28.98
C ARG A 218 8.97 1.22 28.34
N GLU A 219 8.42 1.08 27.13
CA GLU A 219 7.55 2.11 26.53
C GLU A 219 6.30 2.31 27.41
N GLY A 220 5.60 1.20 27.70
CA GLY A 220 4.59 1.07 28.76
C GLY A 220 3.14 1.37 28.36
N SER A 221 2.90 1.91 27.16
CA SER A 221 1.57 2.35 26.70
C SER A 221 1.07 1.66 25.43
N ILE A 222 1.95 1.01 24.66
CA ILE A 222 1.59 0.26 23.47
C ILE A 222 1.25 -1.21 23.76
N SER A 223 0.40 -1.77 22.93
CA SER A 223 0.11 -3.21 22.89
C SER A 223 -0.41 -3.59 21.51
N THR A 224 -0.55 -4.88 21.25
CA THR A 224 -1.08 -5.37 19.97
C THR A 224 -1.96 -6.59 20.17
N VAL A 225 -3.09 -6.59 19.46
CA VAL A 225 -3.95 -7.76 19.24
C VAL A 225 -3.92 -8.19 17.77
N HIS A 226 -3.07 -7.56 16.97
CA HIS A 226 -2.92 -7.80 15.54
C HIS A 226 -2.24 -9.15 15.29
N ALA A 227 -2.53 -9.78 14.14
CA ALA A 227 -1.98 -11.08 13.77
C ALA A 227 -0.44 -11.11 13.73
N ALA A 228 0.20 -9.99 13.36
CA ALA A 228 1.66 -9.85 13.34
C ALA A 228 2.30 -9.85 14.76
N GLY A 229 1.51 -9.68 15.81
CA GLY A 229 1.93 -9.80 17.20
C GLY A 229 3.10 -8.89 17.60
N VAL A 230 3.85 -9.34 18.60
CA VAL A 230 5.02 -8.63 19.16
C VAL A 230 6.11 -8.33 18.10
N PRO A 231 6.47 -9.26 17.18
CA PRO A 231 7.43 -8.95 16.11
C PRO A 231 6.94 -7.84 15.20
N GLY A 232 5.64 -7.78 14.88
CA GLY A 232 5.06 -6.69 14.09
C GLY A 232 5.27 -5.31 14.72
N LEU A 233 5.15 -5.20 16.04
CA LEU A 233 5.44 -3.94 16.76
C LEU A 233 6.91 -3.52 16.67
N MET A 234 7.84 -4.42 16.35
CA MET A 234 9.26 -4.07 16.21
C MET A 234 9.54 -3.10 15.06
N LYS A 235 8.60 -2.94 14.12
CA LYS A 235 8.63 -1.88 13.10
C LYS A 235 8.84 -0.49 13.72
N LEU A 236 8.24 -0.23 14.89
CA LEU A 236 8.37 1.04 15.61
C LEU A 236 9.78 1.26 16.19
N PHE A 237 10.57 0.20 16.36
CA PHE A 237 11.87 0.23 17.05
C PHE A 237 13.07 -0.04 16.12
N ILE A 238 12.88 -0.15 14.80
CA ILE A 238 13.98 -0.39 13.84
C ILE A 238 15.13 0.61 14.02
N HIS A 239 14.81 1.88 14.28
CA HIS A 239 15.79 2.93 14.53
C HIS A 239 16.64 2.74 15.79
N GLU A 240 16.14 1.99 16.78
CA GLU A 240 16.88 1.67 18.01
C GLU A 240 17.71 0.39 17.88
N LEU A 241 17.38 -0.48 16.91
CA LEU A 241 17.99 -1.79 16.73
C LEU A 241 19.14 -1.78 15.74
N LEU A 242 18.96 -1.06 14.62
CA LEU A 242 20.01 -1.00 13.61
C LEU A 242 21.17 -0.12 14.09
N PRO A 243 22.43 -0.41 13.68
CA PRO A 243 23.59 0.34 14.12
C PRO A 243 23.52 1.82 13.74
N ALA A 244 24.18 2.67 14.51
CA ALA A 244 24.16 4.13 14.31
C ALA A 244 24.61 4.59 12.91
N HIS A 245 25.51 3.82 12.26
CA HIS A 245 25.98 4.11 10.90
C HIS A 245 24.94 3.82 9.81
N VAL A 246 23.87 3.08 10.13
CA VAL A 246 22.74 2.90 9.22
C VAL A 246 21.78 4.04 9.45
N GLU A 247 21.83 5.02 8.54
CA GLU A 247 21.04 6.25 8.65
C GLU A 247 19.65 6.13 8.03
N ARG A 248 19.51 5.29 6.98
CA ARG A 248 18.26 5.11 6.24
C ARG A 248 18.04 3.63 5.94
N ALA A 249 16.78 3.21 5.90
CA ALA A 249 16.41 1.85 5.51
C ALA A 249 15.02 1.81 4.87
N ILE A 250 14.85 0.89 3.91
CA ILE A 250 13.54 0.48 3.42
C ILE A 250 13.04 -0.67 4.28
N PHE A 251 11.83 -0.54 4.80
CA PHE A 251 11.09 -1.65 5.37
C PHE A 251 10.06 -2.17 4.35
N VAL A 252 9.94 -3.49 4.23
CA VAL A 252 8.92 -4.17 3.43
C VAL A 252 8.43 -5.40 4.20
N ASP A 253 7.12 -5.61 4.29
CA ASP A 253 6.54 -6.83 4.87
C ASP A 253 6.89 -8.08 4.05
N THR A 254 6.89 -9.25 4.70
CA THR A 254 7.38 -10.49 4.10
C THR A 254 6.50 -11.03 2.98
N ASP A 255 5.22 -10.66 2.98
CA ASP A 255 4.20 -11.03 2.00
C ASP A 255 4.20 -10.10 0.77
N ALA A 256 5.38 -9.66 0.33
CA ALA A 256 5.56 -8.82 -0.84
C ALA A 256 6.69 -9.32 -1.77
N PHE A 257 6.71 -8.84 -3.00
CA PHE A 257 7.89 -8.94 -3.87
C PHE A 257 8.00 -7.75 -4.84
N PHE A 258 9.22 -7.49 -5.28
CA PHE A 258 9.50 -6.50 -6.32
C PHE A 258 9.21 -7.09 -7.71
N VAL A 259 8.73 -6.25 -8.61
CA VAL A 259 8.65 -6.51 -10.07
C VAL A 259 9.49 -5.50 -10.86
N SER A 260 10.31 -4.72 -10.16
CA SER A 260 11.18 -3.66 -10.67
C SER A 260 12.42 -3.54 -9.80
N ASP A 261 13.41 -2.77 -10.25
CA ASP A 261 14.65 -2.55 -9.51
C ASP A 261 14.40 -1.83 -8.17
N PRO A 262 14.75 -2.42 -7.02
CA PRO A 262 14.58 -1.79 -5.71
C PRO A 262 15.37 -0.49 -5.52
N ALA A 263 16.42 -0.25 -6.32
CA ALA A 263 17.12 1.05 -6.30
C ALA A 263 16.20 2.22 -6.68
N LEU A 264 15.14 1.97 -7.45
CA LEU A 264 14.16 3.02 -7.78
C LEU A 264 13.37 3.47 -6.54
N LEU A 265 13.12 2.56 -5.58
CA LEU A 265 12.49 2.88 -4.30
C LEU A 265 13.47 3.60 -3.39
N TRP A 266 14.72 3.16 -3.34
CA TRP A 266 15.76 3.81 -2.54
C TRP A 266 15.95 5.29 -2.91
N ARG A 267 15.88 5.62 -4.22
CA ARG A 267 15.97 7.02 -4.68
C ARG A 267 14.83 7.90 -4.22
N GLN A 268 13.73 7.36 -3.70
CA GLN A 268 12.67 8.20 -3.11
C GLN A 268 13.15 8.92 -1.84
N PHE A 269 14.24 8.47 -1.20
CA PHE A 269 14.90 9.25 -0.14
C PHE A 269 15.44 10.60 -0.62
N ASP A 270 15.68 10.79 -1.93
CA ASP A 270 16.16 12.06 -2.48
C ASP A 270 15.09 13.18 -2.35
N ALA A 271 13.82 12.80 -2.19
CA ALA A 271 12.72 13.74 -1.95
C ALA A 271 12.60 14.15 -0.48
N PHE A 272 13.32 13.50 0.45
CA PHE A 272 13.22 13.84 1.87
C PHE A 272 13.76 15.26 2.10
N ASN A 273 12.93 16.10 2.69
CA ASN A 273 13.34 17.44 3.08
C ASN A 273 13.94 17.45 4.49
N ALA A 274 14.29 18.65 4.97
CA ALA A 274 14.90 18.81 6.28
C ALA A 274 13.96 18.48 7.46
N THR A 275 12.66 18.20 7.27
CA THR A 275 11.69 17.75 8.29
C THR A 275 11.21 16.29 8.13
N THR A 276 11.20 15.75 6.90
CA THR A 276 10.76 14.38 6.63
C THR A 276 11.59 13.34 7.39
N ALA A 277 10.91 12.35 7.97
CA ALA A 277 11.49 11.19 8.65
C ALA A 277 10.98 9.86 8.08
N ILE A 278 9.77 9.86 7.50
CA ILE A 278 9.13 8.67 6.97
C ILE A 278 8.38 8.96 5.69
N MET A 279 8.42 7.99 4.79
CA MET A 279 7.55 7.96 3.63
C MET A 279 6.89 6.59 3.54
N LEU A 280 5.57 6.56 3.41
CA LEU A 280 4.77 5.35 3.27
C LEU A 280 3.46 5.64 2.51
N PRO A 281 2.78 4.64 1.95
CA PRO A 281 1.54 4.83 1.22
C PRO A 281 0.44 5.38 2.12
N SER A 282 -0.33 6.33 1.62
CA SER A 282 -1.48 6.89 2.33
C SER A 282 -2.72 6.98 1.45
N HIS A 283 -3.84 6.63 2.06
CA HIS A 283 -5.18 6.54 1.50
C HIS A 283 -6.10 7.51 2.27
N PRO A 284 -5.96 8.84 2.08
CA PRO A 284 -6.73 9.83 2.83
C PRO A 284 -8.25 9.69 2.68
N GLU A 285 -8.70 9.06 1.58
CA GLU A 285 -10.09 8.75 1.26
C GLU A 285 -10.69 7.63 2.12
N MET A 286 -9.86 6.81 2.76
CA MET A 286 -10.33 5.73 3.61
C MET A 286 -10.81 6.24 4.97
N PHE A 287 -11.89 5.65 5.49
CA PHE A 287 -12.48 6.04 6.76
C PHE A 287 -12.84 4.79 7.58
N ALA A 288 -12.24 4.68 8.76
CA ALA A 288 -12.53 3.62 9.72
C ALA A 288 -12.35 4.16 11.16
N PRO A 289 -13.34 4.90 11.68
CA PRO A 289 -13.28 5.47 13.04
C PRO A 289 -13.03 4.44 14.12
N GLN A 290 -13.51 3.21 13.92
CA GLN A 290 -13.27 2.10 14.84
C GLN A 290 -11.78 1.73 15.00
N TRP A 291 -10.93 2.17 14.07
CA TRP A 291 -9.47 2.02 14.08
C TRP A 291 -8.76 3.37 14.15
N PHE A 292 -9.45 4.41 14.60
CA PHE A 292 -8.93 5.78 14.63
C PHE A 292 -8.45 6.28 13.26
N ASP A 293 -9.06 5.78 12.18
CA ASP A 293 -8.66 6.01 10.78
C ASP A 293 -7.21 5.59 10.45
N ALA A 294 -6.64 4.66 11.22
CA ALA A 294 -5.30 4.15 10.94
C ALA A 294 -5.19 3.40 9.61
N ASN A 295 -6.31 3.02 8.98
CA ASN A 295 -6.34 2.49 7.62
C ASN A 295 -6.04 3.53 6.52
N LYS A 296 -5.87 4.80 6.88
CA LYS A 296 -5.42 5.86 5.96
C LYS A 296 -3.95 5.75 5.57
N ILE A 297 -3.22 4.81 6.16
CA ILE A 297 -1.82 4.54 5.81
C ILE A 297 -1.61 3.04 5.69
N CYS A 298 -0.53 2.64 5.03
CA CYS A 298 -0.09 1.25 4.96
C CYS A 298 1.34 1.15 5.49
N SER A 299 1.58 0.41 6.57
CA SER A 299 2.93 0.23 7.14
C SER A 299 3.70 -0.96 6.54
N CYS A 300 3.23 -1.47 5.41
CA CYS A 300 3.80 -2.63 4.74
C CYS A 300 4.99 -2.29 3.85
N VAL A 301 5.11 -1.03 3.43
CA VAL A 301 6.29 -0.49 2.74
C VAL A 301 6.59 0.88 3.31
N MET A 302 7.79 1.05 3.88
CA MET A 302 8.18 2.30 4.52
C MET A 302 9.61 2.67 4.17
N LEU A 303 9.87 3.94 3.90
CA LEU A 303 11.20 4.52 3.87
C LEU A 303 11.43 5.25 5.18
N LEU A 304 12.46 4.82 5.92
CA LEU A 304 12.73 5.27 7.28
C LEU A 304 14.06 6.02 7.34
N ASP A 305 14.02 7.28 7.79
CA ASP A 305 15.23 8.01 8.22
C ASP A 305 15.51 7.67 9.69
N LEU A 306 16.31 6.62 9.89
CA LEU A 306 16.65 6.07 11.20
C LEU A 306 17.46 7.06 12.03
N ALA A 307 18.38 7.80 11.40
CA ALA A 307 19.17 8.82 12.09
C ALA A 307 18.26 9.90 12.69
N ARG A 308 17.26 10.34 11.94
CA ARG A 308 16.27 11.29 12.40
C ARG A 308 15.38 10.74 13.51
N PHE A 309 14.91 9.50 13.38
CA PHE A 309 14.12 8.88 14.43
C PHE A 309 14.89 8.72 15.75
N ARG A 310 16.18 8.41 15.69
CA ARG A 310 17.06 8.43 16.88
C ARG A 310 17.16 9.83 17.48
N ALA A 311 17.36 10.86 16.65
CA ALA A 311 17.46 12.25 17.11
C ALA A 311 16.17 12.75 17.78
N LEU A 312 15.01 12.34 17.25
CA LEU A 312 13.70 12.67 17.79
C LEU A 312 13.30 11.83 19.00
N ARG A 313 14.01 10.71 19.26
CA ARG A 313 13.58 9.64 20.18
C ARG A 313 12.11 9.29 19.92
N LEU A 314 11.88 8.64 18.78
CA LEU A 314 10.55 8.37 18.27
C LEU A 314 9.63 7.77 19.34
N MET A 315 10.08 6.69 19.98
CA MET A 315 9.33 5.93 20.98
C MET A 315 9.79 6.25 22.41
N ASP A 316 8.86 6.21 23.36
CA ASP A 316 9.18 6.44 24.77
C ASP A 316 9.82 5.21 25.43
N SER A 317 10.44 5.44 26.59
CA SER A 317 11.01 4.40 27.43
C SER A 317 11.14 4.89 28.86
N SER A 318 10.94 4.01 29.84
CA SER A 318 11.24 4.28 31.25
C SER A 318 12.70 4.70 31.47
N ALA A 319 13.63 4.20 30.66
CA ALA A 319 15.04 4.62 30.67
C ALA A 319 15.19 6.09 30.21
N TYR A 320 14.55 6.47 29.11
CA TYR A 320 14.55 7.86 28.64
C TYR A 320 13.90 8.80 29.66
N ARG A 321 12.77 8.40 30.26
CA ARG A 321 12.09 9.16 31.31
C ARG A 321 12.99 9.37 32.53
N ALA A 322 13.69 8.32 32.99
CA ALA A 322 14.63 8.41 34.10
C ALA A 322 15.81 9.35 33.80
N ALA A 323 16.27 9.38 32.54
CA ALA A 323 17.32 10.27 32.07
C ALA A 323 16.84 11.71 31.75
N GLY A 324 15.54 12.00 31.89
CA GLY A 324 14.97 13.31 31.53
C GLY A 324 14.98 13.61 30.03
N LEU A 325 15.00 12.56 29.19
CA LEU A 325 15.03 12.66 27.73
C LEU A 325 13.61 12.50 27.17
N PRO A 326 12.97 13.56 26.65
CA PRO A 326 11.63 13.44 26.11
C PRO A 326 11.62 12.67 24.77
N ALA A 327 10.60 11.85 24.58
CA ALA A 327 10.29 11.14 23.34
C ALA A 327 9.12 11.80 22.59
N LEU A 328 9.01 11.52 21.29
CA LEU A 328 8.01 12.11 20.42
C LEU A 328 6.62 11.48 20.58
N ALA A 329 6.55 10.15 20.61
CA ALA A 329 5.30 9.38 20.55
C ALA A 329 4.25 9.71 21.63
N PRO A 330 4.57 9.93 22.92
CA PRO A 330 3.55 10.06 23.96
C PRO A 330 2.52 11.17 23.73
N ALA A 331 2.94 12.33 23.22
CA ALA A 331 2.02 13.43 22.94
C ALA A 331 1.08 13.07 21.78
N ALA A 332 1.62 12.53 20.69
CA ALA A 332 0.87 12.12 19.51
C ALA A 332 -0.13 10.99 19.82
N PHE A 333 0.28 10.03 20.66
CA PHE A 333 -0.59 8.92 21.08
C PHE A 333 -1.76 9.43 21.94
N ARG A 334 -1.49 10.33 22.90
CA ARG A 334 -2.56 10.91 23.72
C ARG A 334 -3.55 11.75 22.93
N GLU A 335 -3.06 12.47 21.92
CA GLU A 335 -3.92 13.26 21.03
C GLU A 335 -4.88 12.38 20.23
N LEU A 336 -4.40 11.25 19.70
CA LEU A 336 -5.23 10.34 18.91
C LEU A 336 -6.16 9.46 19.76
N PHE A 337 -5.60 8.81 20.78
CA PHE A 337 -6.27 7.76 21.54
C PHE A 337 -6.88 8.24 22.86
N GLY A 338 -6.55 9.44 23.33
CA GLY A 338 -6.94 9.94 24.65
C GLY A 338 -6.01 9.48 25.76
N ALA A 339 -6.51 9.33 26.99
CA ALA A 339 -5.71 8.79 28.08
C ALA A 339 -5.59 7.25 27.93
N PRO A 340 -4.43 6.65 28.28
CA PRO A 340 -4.33 5.20 28.40
C PRO A 340 -5.34 4.67 29.44
N GLU A 341 -5.75 3.40 29.28
CA GLU A 341 -6.66 2.75 30.22
C GLU A 341 -6.04 2.71 31.62
N ALA A 342 -6.84 3.00 32.65
CA ALA A 342 -6.35 3.19 34.01
C ALA A 342 -5.83 1.89 34.67
N ASP A 343 -6.31 0.73 34.22
CA ASP A 343 -5.95 -0.59 34.74
C ASP A 343 -4.72 -1.18 34.06
N THR A 344 -4.59 -0.99 32.74
CA THR A 344 -3.48 -1.56 31.95
C THR A 344 -2.36 -0.58 31.67
N GLY A 345 -2.62 0.73 31.75
CA GLY A 345 -1.71 1.78 31.30
C GLY A 345 -1.56 1.85 29.78
N ARG A 346 -2.36 1.10 29.01
CA ARG A 346 -2.21 0.92 27.56
C ARG A 346 -3.33 1.60 26.78
N TYR A 347 -3.08 1.94 25.52
CA TYR A 347 -4.12 2.49 24.64
C TYR A 347 -5.08 1.41 24.13
N ALA A 348 -6.38 1.66 24.26
CA ALA A 348 -7.43 0.84 23.69
C ALA A 348 -7.61 1.11 22.19
N GLY A 349 -8.08 0.11 21.44
CA GLY A 349 -8.54 0.29 20.05
C GLY A 349 -7.44 0.47 18.99
N ALA A 350 -6.16 0.32 19.35
CA ALA A 350 -5.04 0.22 18.40
C ALA A 350 -5.03 -1.15 17.67
N ALA A 351 -6.12 -1.45 16.96
CA ALA A 351 -6.39 -2.78 16.41
C ALA A 351 -5.52 -3.16 15.20
N LEU A 352 -4.91 -2.19 14.52
CA LEU A 352 -4.05 -2.41 13.35
C LEU A 352 -2.56 -2.50 13.73
N GLY A 353 -2.26 -2.79 15.00
CA GLY A 353 -0.88 -3.01 15.46
C GLY A 353 -0.01 -1.77 15.31
N ASP A 354 1.17 -1.94 14.71
CA ASP A 354 2.14 -0.86 14.47
C ASP A 354 1.55 0.29 13.63
N GLN A 355 0.65 -0.02 12.69
CA GLN A 355 0.04 0.98 11.82
C GLN A 355 -0.79 2.01 12.62
N SER A 356 -1.46 1.59 13.69
CA SER A 356 -2.18 2.51 14.57
C SER A 356 -1.24 3.53 15.23
N PHE A 357 -0.06 3.08 15.67
CA PHE A 357 0.93 3.94 16.32
C PHE A 357 1.66 4.85 15.32
N TRP A 358 1.99 4.35 14.13
CA TRP A 358 2.50 5.18 13.05
C TRP A 358 1.50 6.27 12.66
N TRP A 359 0.22 5.93 12.55
CA TRP A 359 -0.83 6.90 12.24
C TRP A 359 -0.96 7.99 13.30
N ALA A 360 -0.87 7.63 14.58
CA ALA A 360 -0.85 8.61 15.66
C ALA A 360 0.30 9.62 15.50
N ILE A 361 1.51 9.12 15.24
CA ILE A 361 2.70 9.94 15.03
C ILE A 361 2.53 10.86 13.81
N ILE A 362 2.08 10.31 12.67
CA ILE A 362 1.89 11.05 11.42
C ILE A 362 0.82 12.13 11.59
N ARG A 363 -0.31 11.81 12.25
CA ARG A 363 -1.39 12.77 12.49
C ARG A 363 -0.95 13.92 13.40
N GLY A 364 -0.20 13.60 14.47
CA GLY A 364 0.29 14.62 15.41
C GLY A 364 1.48 15.43 14.89
N ARG A 365 2.24 14.89 13.93
CA ARG A 365 3.46 15.48 13.36
C ARG A 365 3.52 15.29 11.83
N PRO A 366 2.59 15.89 11.07
CA PRO A 366 2.45 15.65 9.63
C PRO A 366 3.69 16.08 8.84
N GLU A 367 4.51 17.00 9.35
CA GLU A 367 5.74 17.45 8.71
C GLU A 367 6.86 16.39 8.66
N LEU A 368 6.73 15.30 9.42
CA LEU A 368 7.63 14.15 9.38
C LEU A 368 7.29 13.18 8.24
N PHE A 369 6.09 13.28 7.67
CA PHE A 369 5.52 12.32 6.75
C PHE A 369 5.57 12.81 5.30
N MET A 370 5.78 11.88 4.37
CA MET A 370 5.59 12.08 2.94
C MET A 370 4.84 10.88 2.35
N HIS A 371 3.95 11.14 1.40
CA HIS A 371 3.24 10.08 0.69
C HIS A 371 4.20 9.26 -0.19
N LEU A 372 4.13 7.93 -0.09
CA LEU A 372 4.78 7.03 -1.04
C LEU A 372 3.81 6.69 -2.18
N HIS A 373 4.28 6.81 -3.42
CA HIS A 373 3.49 6.52 -4.62
C HIS A 373 2.91 5.08 -4.60
N TYR A 374 1.67 4.91 -5.06
CA TYR A 374 0.98 3.60 -5.09
C TYR A 374 1.65 2.53 -5.97
N ASP A 375 2.55 2.94 -6.86
CA ASP A 375 3.47 2.05 -7.59
C ASP A 375 4.22 1.09 -6.66
N TRP A 376 4.44 1.51 -5.40
CA TRP A 376 5.16 0.78 -4.38
C TRP A 376 4.26 0.07 -3.37
N GLU A 377 2.94 0.12 -3.54
CA GLU A 377 1.98 -0.57 -2.69
C GLU A 377 0.77 -1.04 -3.49
N VAL A 378 1.03 -1.88 -4.50
CA VAL A 378 -0.06 -2.57 -5.19
C VAL A 378 -0.42 -3.79 -4.36
N SER A 379 -1.59 -3.74 -3.71
CA SER A 379 -1.87 -4.47 -2.47
C SER A 379 -3.20 -5.21 -2.52
N SER A 380 -3.25 -6.49 -2.10
CA SER A 380 -4.49 -7.28 -2.21
C SER A 380 -5.57 -6.91 -1.18
N CYS A 381 -5.25 -6.17 -0.13
CA CYS A 381 -6.25 -5.54 0.74
C CYS A 381 -6.98 -4.38 0.03
N LEU A 382 -6.36 -3.76 -0.97
CA LEU A 382 -6.97 -2.69 -1.76
C LEU A 382 -7.73 -3.35 -2.90
N LEU A 383 -9.06 -3.23 -2.84
CA LEU A 383 -10.01 -3.91 -3.74
C LEU A 383 -9.48 -3.99 -5.18
N ASP A 384 -9.25 -5.22 -5.63
CA ASP A 384 -8.79 -5.56 -6.98
C ASP A 384 -7.41 -5.02 -7.41
N MET A 385 -6.55 -4.59 -6.47
CA MET A 385 -5.19 -4.06 -6.74
C MET A 385 -5.19 -2.94 -7.77
N TYR A 386 -6.06 -1.94 -7.60
CA TYR A 386 -6.34 -0.88 -8.58
C TYR A 386 -6.74 -1.42 -9.97
N ALA A 387 -7.20 -2.67 -10.08
CA ALA A 387 -7.48 -3.37 -11.32
C ALA A 387 -6.29 -3.52 -12.29
N THR A 388 -5.05 -3.29 -11.83
CA THR A 388 -3.82 -3.50 -12.60
C THR A 388 -3.21 -4.89 -12.35
N GLY A 389 -2.35 -5.37 -13.24
CA GLY A 389 -1.84 -6.73 -13.23
C GLY A 389 -0.68 -6.96 -14.21
N LEU A 390 -0.06 -8.15 -14.14
CA LEU A 390 0.91 -8.59 -15.16
C LEU A 390 0.23 -9.22 -16.38
N THR A 391 -1.09 -9.42 -16.34
CA THR A 391 -1.85 -9.96 -17.47
C THR A 391 -2.62 -8.86 -18.18
N GLY A 392 -2.56 -8.84 -19.50
CA GLY A 392 -3.23 -7.84 -20.31
C GLY A 392 -2.64 -7.79 -21.71
N SER A 393 -3.01 -6.75 -22.45
CA SER A 393 -2.39 -6.44 -23.74
C SER A 393 -0.99 -5.88 -23.50
N ASP A 394 0.03 -6.44 -24.15
CA ASP A 394 1.39 -5.88 -24.15
C ASP A 394 1.48 -4.56 -24.95
N ALA A 395 0.44 -4.25 -25.73
CA ALA A 395 0.26 -2.99 -26.44
C ALA A 395 -0.58 -1.97 -25.65
N ALA A 396 -0.89 -2.22 -24.38
CA ALA A 396 -1.62 -1.27 -23.54
C ALA A 396 -0.85 0.05 -23.42
N THR A 397 -1.59 1.16 -23.55
CA THR A 397 -1.09 2.52 -23.36
C THR A 397 -1.26 2.98 -21.91
N ILE A 398 -0.68 4.12 -21.54
CA ILE A 398 -0.89 4.74 -20.22
C ILE A 398 -2.38 5.09 -20.05
N GLU A 399 -3.02 5.53 -21.12
CA GLU A 399 -4.44 5.84 -21.15
C GLU A 399 -5.31 4.59 -20.92
N ASP A 400 -4.93 3.45 -21.52
CA ASP A 400 -5.62 2.17 -21.29
C ASP A 400 -5.49 1.71 -19.83
N GLU A 401 -4.28 1.81 -19.25
CA GLU A 401 -4.03 1.47 -17.83
C GLU A 401 -4.84 2.39 -16.91
N LEU A 402 -4.79 3.70 -17.14
CA LEU A 402 -5.56 4.67 -16.36
C LEU A 402 -7.07 4.42 -16.46
N ALA A 403 -7.58 4.09 -17.65
CA ALA A 403 -8.99 3.82 -17.88
C ALA A 403 -9.47 2.52 -17.20
N ALA A 404 -8.59 1.54 -17.04
CA ALA A 404 -8.88 0.29 -16.35
C ALA A 404 -8.85 0.44 -14.82
N GLN A 405 -8.13 1.44 -14.31
CA GLN A 405 -7.88 1.59 -12.88
C GLN A 405 -9.15 1.94 -12.09
N LEU A 406 -9.27 1.28 -10.94
CA LEU A 406 -10.35 1.50 -9.98
C LEU A 406 -9.78 2.05 -8.68
N HIS A 407 -10.63 2.72 -7.89
CA HIS A 407 -10.30 3.17 -6.53
C HIS A 407 -9.16 4.19 -6.42
N THR A 408 -8.84 4.92 -7.50
CA THR A 408 -7.88 6.05 -7.48
C THR A 408 -8.56 7.42 -7.34
N TRP A 409 -9.90 7.46 -7.32
CA TRP A 409 -10.66 8.70 -7.10
C TRP A 409 -10.46 9.25 -5.69
N ALA A 410 -10.25 10.57 -5.57
CA ALA A 410 -9.94 11.29 -4.34
C ALA A 410 -8.67 10.79 -3.61
N THR A 411 -7.77 10.13 -4.34
CA THR A 411 -6.44 9.73 -3.87
C THR A 411 -5.38 10.72 -4.36
N PRO A 412 -4.16 10.71 -3.80
CA PRO A 412 -3.04 11.50 -4.32
C PRO A 412 -2.71 11.24 -5.80
N HIS A 413 -3.11 10.08 -6.33
CA HIS A 413 -2.83 9.65 -7.71
C HIS A 413 -4.07 9.65 -8.61
N GLN A 414 -5.08 10.46 -8.29
CA GLN A 414 -6.23 10.61 -9.16
C GLN A 414 -5.80 11.15 -10.53
N GLY A 415 -6.10 10.41 -11.60
CA GLY A 415 -5.75 10.78 -12.96
C GLY A 415 -4.36 10.33 -13.41
N GLU A 416 -3.66 9.54 -12.59
CA GLU A 416 -2.35 8.99 -12.90
C GLU A 416 -2.43 7.46 -12.98
N ALA A 417 -1.74 6.87 -13.97
CA ALA A 417 -1.69 5.42 -14.08
C ALA A 417 -0.71 4.84 -13.06
N ILE A 418 -1.22 4.01 -12.14
CA ILE A 418 -0.40 3.18 -11.26
C ILE A 418 0.34 2.11 -12.05
N MET A 419 1.67 2.10 -11.95
CA MET A 419 2.57 1.17 -12.62
C MET A 419 3.31 0.32 -11.58
N PRO A 420 2.85 -0.90 -11.31
CA PRO A 420 3.35 -1.72 -10.21
C PRO A 420 4.88 -1.92 -10.25
N LYS A 421 5.54 -1.61 -9.14
CA LYS A 421 6.98 -1.83 -8.90
C LYS A 421 7.22 -2.78 -7.73
N LEU A 422 6.32 -2.75 -6.74
CA LEU A 422 6.25 -3.68 -5.62
C LEU A 422 4.80 -4.12 -5.43
N VAL A 423 4.62 -5.42 -5.25
CA VAL A 423 3.32 -6.06 -5.11
C VAL A 423 3.24 -6.71 -3.73
N HIS A 424 2.16 -6.48 -3.01
CA HIS A 424 1.96 -6.85 -1.61
C HIS A 424 0.67 -7.67 -1.43
N PHE A 425 0.70 -8.73 -0.61
CA PHE A 425 -0.35 -9.75 -0.55
C PHE A 425 -1.01 -9.88 0.84
N ASN A 426 -1.34 -8.75 1.45
CA ASN A 426 -2.12 -8.70 2.69
C ASN A 426 -3.61 -9.08 2.49
N CYS A 427 -4.31 -9.36 3.59
CA CYS A 427 -5.73 -9.76 3.60
C CYS A 427 -6.06 -11.11 2.92
N LEU A 428 -5.07 -11.96 2.63
CA LEU A 428 -5.32 -13.33 2.18
C LEU A 428 -5.46 -14.27 3.39
N GLU A 429 -6.65 -14.87 3.55
CA GLU A 429 -6.90 -15.82 4.66
C GLU A 429 -6.22 -17.19 4.39
N GLY A 430 -5.57 -17.77 5.42
CA GLY A 430 -5.47 -19.22 5.59
C GLY A 430 -4.22 -19.97 5.09
N ALA A 431 -3.21 -19.32 4.49
CA ALA A 431 -1.90 -19.92 4.17
C ALA A 431 -0.89 -18.83 3.81
N ARG A 432 0.39 -19.21 3.59
CA ARG A 432 1.40 -18.32 2.98
C ARG A 432 0.84 -17.76 1.68
N TYR A 433 1.08 -16.48 1.38
CA TYR A 433 0.41 -15.84 0.24
C TYR A 433 0.63 -16.59 -1.08
N HIS A 434 1.82 -17.16 -1.30
CA HIS A 434 2.18 -17.89 -2.53
C HIS A 434 1.60 -19.31 -2.61
N GLU A 435 0.96 -19.78 -1.54
CA GLU A 435 0.23 -21.06 -1.45
C GLU A 435 -1.28 -20.85 -1.34
N TRP A 436 -1.76 -19.61 -1.45
CA TRP A 436 -3.17 -19.30 -1.36
C TRP A 436 -3.96 -20.05 -2.44
N ALA A 437 -4.96 -20.84 -2.01
CA ALA A 437 -5.74 -21.70 -2.90
C ALA A 437 -6.48 -20.93 -4.00
N GLY A 438 -6.72 -19.63 -3.81
CA GLY A 438 -7.33 -18.78 -4.83
C GLY A 438 -6.52 -18.63 -6.11
N TRP A 439 -5.20 -18.90 -6.11
CA TRP A 439 -4.37 -18.82 -7.32
C TRP A 439 -4.77 -19.78 -8.44
N ASP A 440 -5.47 -20.87 -8.10
CA ASP A 440 -5.93 -21.87 -9.05
C ASP A 440 -7.37 -21.64 -9.53
N ASP A 441 -8.05 -20.62 -9.00
CA ASP A 441 -9.37 -20.21 -9.46
C ASP A 441 -9.25 -19.22 -10.64
N PRO A 442 -9.53 -19.63 -11.89
CA PRO A 442 -9.44 -18.76 -13.06
C PRO A 442 -10.51 -17.67 -13.09
N THR A 443 -11.51 -17.74 -12.20
CA THR A 443 -12.57 -16.72 -12.07
C THR A 443 -12.24 -15.68 -11.00
N ASN A 444 -11.21 -15.93 -10.19
CA ASN A 444 -10.76 -15.00 -9.17
C ASN A 444 -9.97 -13.86 -9.81
N SER A 445 -10.44 -12.62 -9.62
CA SER A 445 -9.87 -11.41 -10.23
C SER A 445 -8.39 -11.20 -9.87
N LEU A 446 -8.03 -11.44 -8.61
CA LEU A 446 -6.64 -11.37 -8.12
C LEU A 446 -5.78 -12.43 -8.79
N ALA A 447 -6.28 -13.66 -8.92
CA ALA A 447 -5.56 -14.75 -9.55
C ALA A 447 -5.31 -14.52 -11.04
N VAL A 448 -6.31 -14.01 -11.78
CA VAL A 448 -6.15 -13.66 -13.19
C VAL A 448 -4.99 -12.68 -13.36
N ARG A 449 -4.94 -11.63 -12.54
CA ARG A 449 -3.95 -10.55 -12.68
C ARG A 449 -2.55 -10.90 -12.20
N TRP A 450 -2.44 -11.68 -11.12
CA TRP A 450 -1.19 -11.82 -10.36
C TRP A 450 -0.69 -13.24 -10.17
N ALA A 451 -1.48 -14.29 -10.42
CA ALA A 451 -0.99 -15.67 -10.30
C ALA A 451 0.26 -15.94 -11.15
N PRO A 452 0.40 -15.44 -12.41
CA PRO A 452 1.63 -15.61 -13.17
C PRO A 452 2.85 -14.98 -12.48
N ALA A 453 2.69 -13.79 -11.89
CA ALA A 453 3.72 -13.11 -11.13
C ALA A 453 4.15 -13.95 -9.92
N VAL A 454 3.18 -14.37 -9.11
CA VAL A 454 3.41 -15.15 -7.88
C VAL A 454 4.10 -16.47 -8.23
N ARG A 455 3.60 -17.21 -9.23
CA ARG A 455 4.18 -18.49 -9.67
C ARG A 455 5.60 -18.31 -10.21
N TYR A 456 5.85 -17.26 -10.97
CA TYR A 456 7.19 -16.95 -11.47
C TYR A 456 8.15 -16.66 -10.32
N HIS A 457 7.82 -15.71 -9.44
CA HIS A 457 8.70 -15.34 -8.33
C HIS A 457 8.86 -16.48 -7.34
N ALA A 458 7.80 -17.18 -6.93
CA ALA A 458 7.89 -18.35 -6.03
C ALA A 458 8.70 -19.51 -6.67
N GLY A 459 8.45 -19.81 -7.95
CA GLY A 459 9.06 -20.91 -8.68
C GLY A 459 10.49 -20.66 -9.18
N TYR A 460 10.94 -19.40 -9.26
CA TYR A 460 12.30 -19.08 -9.69
C TYR A 460 13.33 -19.72 -8.75
N LYS A 461 14.24 -20.53 -9.30
CA LYS A 461 15.19 -21.31 -8.50
C LYS A 461 16.28 -20.40 -7.96
N TRP A 462 16.57 -20.49 -6.66
CA TRP A 462 17.66 -19.75 -6.01
C TRP A 462 19.02 -19.94 -6.70
N LEU A 463 19.34 -21.17 -7.14
CA LEU A 463 20.58 -21.45 -7.87
C LEU A 463 20.70 -20.64 -9.18
N TRP A 464 19.58 -20.20 -9.78
CA TRP A 464 19.57 -19.38 -11.00
C TRP A 464 19.83 -17.89 -10.74
N LEU A 465 19.98 -17.48 -9.48
CA LEU A 465 20.47 -16.14 -9.10
C LEU A 465 22.00 -16.02 -9.23
N ASN A 466 22.70 -17.11 -9.58
CA ASN A 466 24.14 -17.12 -9.87
C ASN A 466 24.48 -16.51 -11.24
N GLN A 467 24.09 -15.25 -11.45
CA GLN A 467 24.25 -14.52 -12.72
C GLN A 467 25.59 -13.77 -12.84
N GLY A 468 26.34 -13.66 -11.73
CA GLY A 468 27.62 -12.95 -11.66
C GLY A 468 28.81 -13.74 -12.21
N GLN A 469 29.90 -13.01 -12.47
CA GLN A 469 31.18 -13.58 -12.86
C GLN A 469 31.84 -14.32 -11.67
N LYS A 470 32.66 -15.33 -11.96
CA LYS A 470 33.42 -16.06 -10.94
C LYS A 470 34.43 -15.12 -10.26
N GLY A 471 34.40 -15.04 -8.93
CA GLY A 471 35.26 -14.13 -8.17
C GLY A 471 34.80 -12.66 -8.17
N GLY A 472 33.60 -12.38 -8.68
CA GLY A 472 32.98 -11.06 -8.63
C GLY A 472 32.21 -10.82 -7.32
N ALA A 473 30.95 -10.42 -7.43
CA ALA A 473 30.06 -10.24 -6.29
C ALA A 473 29.82 -11.54 -5.52
N ALA A 474 29.56 -11.41 -4.22
CA ALA A 474 29.30 -12.52 -3.31
C ALA A 474 28.09 -12.22 -2.41
N VAL A 475 27.52 -13.28 -1.85
CA VAL A 475 26.60 -13.20 -0.71
C VAL A 475 27.40 -13.39 0.56
N THR A 476 27.28 -12.47 1.52
CA THR A 476 27.87 -12.62 2.85
C THR A 476 26.77 -12.56 3.91
N THR A 477 26.87 -13.42 4.90
CA THR A 477 25.94 -13.47 6.03
C THR A 477 26.68 -13.24 7.33
N GLU A 478 26.08 -12.48 8.25
CA GLU A 478 26.58 -12.26 9.61
C GLU A 478 25.44 -12.45 10.59
N THR A 479 25.70 -13.04 11.76
CA THR A 479 24.71 -13.16 12.84
C THR A 479 25.10 -12.23 13.97
N VAL A 480 24.19 -11.34 14.33
CA VAL A 480 24.31 -10.43 15.46
C VAL A 480 23.46 -10.98 16.60
N PHE A 481 24.12 -11.38 17.68
CA PHE A 481 23.49 -11.77 18.94
C PHE A 481 23.45 -10.59 19.90
N ASP A 482 22.71 -10.73 21.00
CA ASP A 482 22.63 -9.73 22.08
C ASP A 482 22.29 -8.33 21.58
N VAL A 483 21.37 -8.26 20.61
CA VAL A 483 20.89 -7.00 20.04
C VAL A 483 20.25 -6.18 21.16
N ARG A 484 20.80 -4.99 21.41
CA ARG A 484 20.31 -4.06 22.43
C ARG A 484 19.52 -2.95 21.77
N PHE A 485 18.41 -2.57 22.39
CA PHE A 485 17.72 -1.35 22.01
C PHE A 485 18.52 -0.13 22.48
N ALA A 486 18.48 0.95 21.69
CA ALA A 486 19.17 2.19 22.02
C ALA A 486 18.78 2.77 23.39
N ASP A 487 17.56 2.52 23.86
CA ASP A 487 17.09 2.99 25.17
C ASP A 487 17.90 2.39 26.34
N GLU A 488 18.42 1.19 26.17
CA GLU A 488 19.26 0.50 27.18
C GLU A 488 20.63 1.15 27.38
N LEU A 489 21.04 2.05 26.50
CA LEU A 489 22.26 2.85 26.69
C LEU A 489 22.06 3.95 27.75
N HIS A 490 20.80 4.21 28.14
CA HIS A 490 20.41 5.22 29.12
C HIS A 490 19.85 4.63 30.42
N ALA A 491 19.78 3.30 30.51
CA ALA A 491 19.21 2.56 31.64
C ALA A 491 20.18 2.38 32.82
#